data_AF-A0AA87C1F0-F1
#
_entry.id   AF-A0AA87C1F0-F1
#
_cell.length_a   1.000
_cell.length_b   1.000
_cell.length_c   1.000
_cell.angle_alpha   90.00
_cell.angle_beta   90.00
_cell.angle_gamma   90.00
#
_symmetry.space_group_name_H-M   'P 1'
#
loop_
_entity.id
_entity.type
_entity.pdbx_description
1 polymer ?
#
loop_
_entity_poly.entity_id
_entity_poly.type
_entity_poly.pdbx_seq_one_letter_code
_entity_poly.pdbx_strand_id
1 'polypeptide(L)'
;MLDWCLNNQVKCKVVADGSEHNPEDITLDYVSRWSWDFRTFVADAKISAYQDQQRVGNVEFKAPNSGNFSKFGDDMERIKAMMDILFDKKTAAQATQMIADDKL
;
A
#
# COMPACT_ATOMS: atom_id res chain seq x y z
N MET A 1 5.19 -1.92 -5.81
CA MET A 1 3.92 -2.39 -6.43
C MET A 1 4.17 -3.25 -7.66
N LEU A 2 4.95 -2.80 -8.66
CA LEU A 2 5.34 -3.62 -9.81
C LEU A 2 6.02 -4.94 -9.40
N ASP A 3 6.95 -4.88 -8.45
CA ASP A 3 7.60 -6.07 -7.88
C ASP A 3 6.59 -7.04 -7.25
N TRP A 4 5.57 -6.52 -6.56
CA TRP A 4 4.52 -7.34 -5.99
C TRP A 4 3.74 -8.06 -7.09
N CYS A 5 3.42 -7.38 -8.18
CA CYS A 5 2.74 -7.99 -9.32
C CYS A 5 3.58 -9.09 -9.97
N LEU A 6 4.88 -8.83 -10.19
CA LEU A 6 5.81 -9.81 -10.73
C LEU A 6 5.87 -11.08 -9.86
N ASN A 7 6.03 -10.90 -8.54
CA ASN A 7 6.12 -12.00 -7.58
C ASN A 7 4.82 -12.81 -7.47
N ASN A 8 3.68 -12.19 -7.76
CA ASN A 8 2.37 -12.83 -7.73
C ASN A 8 1.87 -13.26 -9.11
N GLN A 9 2.71 -13.21 -10.14
CA GLN A 9 2.38 -13.57 -11.53
C GLN A 9 1.18 -12.80 -12.11
N VAL A 10 0.98 -11.55 -11.66
CA VAL A 10 -0.07 -10.65 -12.13
C VAL A 10 0.52 -9.69 -13.16
N LYS A 11 -0.17 -9.50 -14.29
CA LYS A 11 0.20 -8.47 -15.26
C LYS A 11 -0.24 -7.11 -14.74
N CYS A 12 0.73 -6.26 -14.39
CA CYS A 12 0.47 -4.88 -13.99
C CYS A 12 1.04 -3.90 -15.02
N LYS A 13 0.29 -2.85 -15.29
CA LYS A 13 0.71 -1.73 -16.12
C LYS A 13 0.54 -0.45 -15.30
N VAL A 14 1.62 0.32 -15.17
CA VAL A 14 1.55 1.65 -14.59
C VAL A 14 1.07 2.61 -15.66
N VAL A 15 0.07 3.41 -15.32
CA VAL A 15 -0.46 4.49 -16.16
C VAL A 15 -0.21 5.84 -15.47
N ALA A 16 -0.38 6.93 -16.20
CA ALA A 16 -0.20 8.27 -15.64
C ALA A 16 -1.27 8.56 -14.58
N ASP A 17 -0.91 9.37 -13.59
CA ASP A 17 -1.89 9.85 -12.60
C ASP A 17 -3.03 10.61 -13.29
N GLY A 18 -4.25 10.47 -12.77
CA GLY A 18 -5.47 11.03 -13.36
C GLY A 18 -5.97 10.34 -14.64
N SER A 19 -5.39 9.20 -15.03
CA SER A 19 -5.95 8.38 -16.11
C SER A 19 -7.31 7.81 -15.72
N GLU A 20 -8.23 7.68 -16.68
CA GLU A 20 -9.53 7.05 -16.43
C GLU A 20 -9.38 5.56 -16.08
N HIS A 21 -10.16 5.09 -15.10
CA HIS A 21 -10.21 3.69 -14.75
C HIS A 21 -10.82 2.87 -15.89
N ASN A 22 -10.10 1.85 -16.36
CA ASN A 22 -10.64 0.91 -17.34
C ASN A 22 -11.69 0.02 -16.65
N PRO A 23 -12.95 -0.02 -17.11
CA PRO A 23 -13.98 -0.86 -16.50
C PRO A 23 -13.70 -2.36 -16.61
N GLU A 24 -12.94 -2.80 -17.63
CA GLU A 24 -12.61 -4.22 -17.85
C GLU A 24 -11.47 -4.73 -16.95
N ASP A 25 -10.64 -3.82 -16.43
CA ASP A 25 -9.48 -4.16 -15.61
C ASP A 25 -9.68 -3.69 -14.16
N ILE A 26 -9.05 -4.40 -13.22
CA ILE A 26 -8.91 -3.88 -11.85
C ILE A 26 -7.89 -2.74 -11.87
N THR A 27 -8.35 -1.54 -11.53
CA THR A 27 -7.48 -0.36 -11.41
C THR A 27 -7.12 -0.12 -9.95
N LEU A 28 -5.86 0.21 -9.68
CA LEU A 28 -5.36 0.50 -8.34
C LEU A 28 -4.85 1.93 -8.28
N ASP A 29 -5.40 2.71 -7.35
CA ASP A 29 -4.91 4.04 -7.03
C ASP A 29 -4.06 3.96 -5.77
N TYR A 30 -2.83 4.47 -5.87
CA TYR A 30 -1.92 4.59 -4.73
C TYR A 30 -1.54 6.03 -4.47
N VAL A 31 -1.87 6.50 -3.27
CA VAL A 31 -1.52 7.83 -2.79
C VAL A 31 -0.69 7.68 -1.52
N SER A 32 0.47 8.35 -1.47
CA SER A 32 1.30 8.41 -0.27
C SER A 32 1.61 9.86 0.09
N ARG A 33 1.42 10.19 1.37
CA ARG A 33 1.82 11.46 1.93
C ARG A 33 3.11 11.28 2.71
N TRP A 34 4.13 11.98 2.27
CA TRP A 34 5.44 11.98 2.89
C TRP A 34 5.52 13.09 3.94
N SER A 35 6.16 12.79 5.06
CA SER A 35 6.48 13.76 6.09
C SER A 35 7.96 13.67 6.42
N TRP A 36 8.45 14.69 7.08
CA TRP A 36 9.83 14.77 7.54
C TRP A 36 9.81 15.13 9.02
N ASP A 37 10.46 14.31 9.83
CA ASP A 37 10.75 14.59 11.25
C ASP A 37 12.03 13.82 11.59
N PHE A 38 13.16 14.51 11.58
CA PHE A 38 14.54 13.99 11.60
C PHE A 38 14.96 13.13 10.39
N ARG A 39 14.04 12.36 9.77
CA ARG A 39 14.21 11.65 8.49
C ARG A 39 12.88 11.65 7.74
N THR A 40 12.91 11.52 6.42
CA THR A 40 11.71 11.34 5.59
C THR A 40 11.06 9.98 5.85
N PHE A 41 9.73 9.96 5.92
CA PHE A 41 8.94 8.74 6.07
C PHE A 41 7.55 8.92 5.43
N VAL A 42 6.91 7.81 5.07
CA VAL A 42 5.49 7.81 4.68
C VAL A 42 4.63 7.98 5.93
N ALA A 43 3.96 9.12 6.06
CA ALA A 43 3.10 9.44 7.20
C ALA A 43 1.73 8.78 7.08
N ASP A 44 1.19 8.75 5.87
CA ASP A 44 0.04 7.93 5.53
C ASP A 44 0.10 7.51 4.07
N ALA A 45 -0.51 6.37 3.80
CA ALA A 45 -0.67 5.86 2.45
C ALA A 45 -2.05 5.21 2.30
N LYS A 46 -2.57 5.24 1.08
CA LYS A 46 -3.86 4.66 0.73
C LYS A 46 -3.73 3.92 -0.59
N ILE A 47 -4.24 2.69 -0.62
CA ILE A 47 -4.45 1.93 -1.85
C ILE A 47 -5.94 1.67 -2.00
N SER A 48 -6.53 2.15 -3.10
CA SER A 48 -7.92 1.90 -3.45
C SER A 48 -8.00 1.07 -4.72
N ALA A 49 -8.82 0.02 -4.70
CA ALA A 49 -9.08 -0.83 -5.86
C ALA A 49 -10.44 -0.49 -6.47
N TYR A 50 -10.47 -0.39 -7.79
CA TYR A 50 -11.63 -0.10 -8.59
C TYR A 50 -11.87 -1.19 -9.62
N GLN A 51 -13.12 -1.56 -9.81
CA GLN A 51 -13.59 -2.45 -10.88
C GLN A 51 -14.91 -1.89 -11.39
N ASP A 52 -15.09 -1.81 -12.71
CA ASP A 52 -16.28 -1.18 -13.32
C ASP A 52 -16.54 0.23 -12.78
N GLN A 53 -15.47 1.01 -12.59
CA GLN A 53 -15.46 2.35 -11.99
C GLN A 53 -15.99 2.43 -10.53
N GLN A 54 -16.32 1.30 -9.92
CA GLN A 54 -16.75 1.22 -8.53
C GLN A 54 -15.59 0.81 -7.64
N ARG A 55 -15.47 1.46 -6.46
CA ARG A 55 -14.45 1.08 -5.48
C ARG A 55 -14.84 -0.24 -4.82
N VAL A 56 -14.05 -1.28 -5.07
CA VAL A 56 -14.25 -2.64 -4.55
C VAL A 56 -13.37 -2.96 -3.34
N GLY A 57 -12.31 -2.18 -3.11
CA GLY A 57 -11.40 -2.40 -1.99
C GLY A 57 -10.66 -1.13 -1.56
N ASN A 58 -10.26 -1.10 -0.29
CA ASN A 58 -9.48 0.02 0.25
C ASN A 58 -8.61 -0.46 1.42
N VAL A 59 -7.33 -0.07 1.41
CA VAL A 59 -6.40 -0.27 2.52
C VAL A 59 -5.71 1.04 2.83
N GLU A 60 -5.67 1.40 4.11
CA GLU A 60 -5.04 2.62 4.60
C GLU A 60 -3.95 2.28 5.61
N PHE A 61 -2.83 2.97 5.48
CA PHE A 61 -1.73 2.97 6.43
C PHE A 61 -1.61 4.37 7.03
N LYS A 62 -1.44 4.43 8.35
CA LYS A 62 -1.09 5.65 9.08
C LYS A 62 0.06 5.34 10.02
N ALA A 63 1.14 6.09 9.89
CA ALA A 63 2.27 5.97 10.79
C ALA A 63 1.84 6.39 12.22
N PRO A 64 2.32 5.69 13.26
CA PRO A 64 2.04 6.08 14.64
C PRO A 64 2.68 7.43 14.96
N ASN A 65 1.93 8.33 15.59
CA ASN A 65 2.39 9.65 16.03
C ASN A 65 3.25 9.60 17.31
N SER A 66 3.57 8.42 17.82
CA SER A 66 4.43 8.25 19.01
C SER A 66 5.91 8.28 18.61
N GLY A 67 6.81 8.53 19.58
CA GLY A 67 8.27 8.52 19.39
C GLY A 67 8.87 7.14 19.05
N ASN A 68 8.08 6.25 18.45
CA ASN A 68 8.52 4.93 18.03
C ASN A 68 9.25 5.02 16.69
N PHE A 69 10.45 4.42 16.63
CA PHE A 69 11.26 4.36 15.41
C PHE A 69 10.64 3.51 14.31
N SER A 70 9.59 2.74 14.61
CA SER A 70 8.81 1.98 13.61
C SER A 70 8.21 2.85 12.51
N LYS A 71 8.17 4.18 12.66
CA LYS A 71 7.81 5.12 11.58
C LYS A 71 8.82 5.15 10.43
N PHE A 72 10.08 4.77 10.65
CA PHE A 72 11.16 4.79 9.65
C PHE A 72 11.44 3.45 8.93
N GLY A 73 10.56 2.46 9.06
CA GLY A 73 10.68 1.18 8.34
C GLY A 73 10.60 1.31 6.81
N ASP A 74 10.85 0.21 6.10
CA ASP A 74 10.87 0.18 4.63
C ASP A 74 9.47 0.43 4.02
N ASP A 75 9.34 1.55 3.31
CA ASP A 75 8.09 1.97 2.69
C ASP A 75 7.63 1.03 1.56
N MET A 76 8.57 0.36 0.85
CA MET A 76 8.21 -0.61 -0.19
C MET A 76 7.60 -1.87 0.42
N GLU A 77 8.16 -2.37 1.51
CA GLU A 77 7.63 -3.53 2.23
C GLU A 77 6.24 -3.22 2.81
N ARG A 78 6.01 -2.00 3.30
CA ARG A 78 4.66 -1.55 3.70
C ARG A 78 3.67 -1.56 2.55
N ILE A 79 4.04 -1.05 1.37
CA ILE A 79 3.17 -1.08 0.19
C ILE A 79 2.85 -2.53 -0.21
N LYS A 80 3.83 -3.44 -0.14
CA LYS A 80 3.60 -4.88 -0.39
C LYS A 80 2.64 -5.48 0.62
N ALA A 81 2.79 -5.17 1.91
CA ALA A 81 1.86 -5.61 2.95
C ALA A 81 0.44 -5.06 2.74
N MET A 82 0.29 -3.79 2.33
CA MET A 82 -1.01 -3.21 2.00
C MET A 82 -1.65 -3.92 0.80
N MET A 83 -0.87 -4.28 -0.22
CA MET A 83 -1.33 -5.09 -1.35
C MET A 83 -1.74 -6.50 -0.91
N ASP A 84 -0.97 -7.15 -0.04
CA ASP A 84 -1.34 -8.46 0.51
C ASP A 84 -2.68 -8.41 1.24
N ILE A 85 -2.96 -7.33 1.99
CA ILE A 85 -4.27 -7.14 2.65
C ILE A 85 -5.38 -6.92 1.62
N LEU A 86 -5.15 -6.06 0.64
CA LEU A 86 -6.17 -5.69 -0.36
C LEU A 86 -6.62 -6.90 -1.20
N PHE A 87 -5.71 -7.84 -1.46
CA PHE A 87 -5.97 -9.08 -2.18
C PHE A 87 -6.18 -10.30 -1.26
N ASP A 88 -6.46 -10.05 0.02
CA ASP A 88 -6.82 -11.05 1.05
C ASP A 88 -5.78 -12.18 1.23
N LYS A 89 -4.51 -11.88 0.93
CA LYS A 89 -3.35 -12.78 1.17
C LYS A 89 -2.85 -12.71 2.60
N LYS A 90 -3.11 -11.60 3.31
CA LYS A 90 -2.78 -11.40 4.73
C LYS A 90 -3.85 -10.56 5.41
N THR A 91 -4.07 -10.78 6.71
CA THR A 91 -4.98 -9.93 7.50
C THR A 91 -4.27 -8.65 7.98
N ALA A 92 -5.05 -7.59 8.23
CA ALA A 92 -4.52 -6.34 8.77
C ALA A 92 -3.80 -6.51 10.12
N ALA A 93 -4.29 -7.43 10.97
CA ALA A 93 -3.69 -7.74 12.26
C ALA A 93 -2.30 -8.38 12.09
N GLN A 94 -2.15 -9.33 11.16
CA GLN A 94 -0.87 -9.95 10.86
C GLN A 94 0.14 -8.94 10.30
N ALA A 95 -0.28 -8.07 9.39
CA ALA A 95 0.59 -7.04 8.84
C ALA A 95 1.05 -6.03 9.91
N THR A 96 0.16 -5.63 10.81
CA THR A 96 0.49 -4.72 11.91
C THR A 96 1.49 -5.35 12.89
N GLN A 97 1.35 -6.65 13.18
CA GLN A 97 2.30 -7.37 14.04
C GLN A 97 3.70 -7.45 13.40
N MET A 98 3.80 -7.64 12.07
CA MET A 98 5.10 -7.66 11.39
C MET A 98 5.84 -6.30 11.49
N ILE A 99 5.09 -5.19 11.46
CA ILE A 99 5.64 -3.84 11.70
C ILE A 99 6.12 -3.69 13.14
N ALA A 100 5.36 -4.20 14.11
CA ALA A 100 5.72 -4.11 15.53
C ALA A 100 6.97 -4.95 15.87
N ASP A 101 7.15 -6.08 15.19
CA ASP A 101 8.26 -7.01 15.39
C ASP A 101 9.53 -6.65 14.59
N ASP A 102 9.50 -5.58 13.78
CA ASP A 102 10.59 -5.19 12.86
C ASP A 102 10.99 -6.30 11.87
N LYS A 103 9.99 -7.08 11.42
CA LYS A 103 10.14 -8.26 10.55
C LYS A 103 9.69 -8.02 9.11
N LEU A 104 9.55 -6.76 8.71
CA LEU A 104 9.30 -6.38 7.30
C LEU A 104 10.60 -6.34 6.52
#